data_AF-A0A8T4ZMI9-F1
#
_entry.id   AF-A0A8T4ZMI9-F1
#
_cell.length_a   1.000
_cell.length_b   1.000
_cell.length_c   1.000
_cell.angle_alpha   90.00
_cell.angle_beta   90.00
_cell.angle_gamma   90.00
#
_symmetry.space_group_name_H-M   'P 1'
#
loop_
_entity.id
_entity.type
_entity.pdbx_description
1 polymer ?
#
loop_
_entity_poly.entity_id
_entity_poly.type
_entity_poly.pdbx_seq_one_letter_code
_entity_poly.pdbx_strand_id
1 'polypeptide(L)' 'AEKAVSIFKGFRGYLGIDVVLAKDKAYLIEINPRLTTSYVGLRKVIGYNPAQAIIE' A
#
# COMPACT_ATOMS: atom_id res chain seq x y z
N ALA A 1 3.04 -7.80 -2.42
CA ALA A 1 2.82 -6.41 -2.86
C ALA A 1 3.63 -6.07 -4.12
N GLU A 2 4.95 -6.24 -4.13
CA GLU A 2 5.82 -5.92 -5.29
C GLU A 2 5.34 -6.52 -6.63
N LYS A 3 5.03 -7.83 -6.65
CA LYS A 3 4.47 -8.51 -7.82
C LYS A 3 3.18 -7.88 -8.36
N ALA A 4 2.36 -7.29 -7.50
CA ALA A 4 1.11 -6.63 -7.90
C ALA A 4 1.39 -5.24 -8.50
N VAL A 5 2.31 -4.49 -7.89
CA VAL A 5 2.70 -3.15 -8.36
C VAL A 5 3.40 -3.23 -9.72
N SER A 6 4.19 -4.28 -9.97
CA SER A 6 4.94 -4.45 -11.23
C SER A 6 4.07 -4.75 -12.46
N ILE A 7 2.77 -5.05 -12.29
CA ILE A 7 1.85 -5.33 -13.40
C ILE A 7 1.57 -4.06 -14.22
N PHE A 8 1.58 -2.90 -13.56
CA PHE A 8 1.27 -1.62 -14.19
C PHE A 8 2.49 -0.69 -14.15
N LYS A 9 2.69 0.05 -15.24
CA LYS A 9 3.72 1.09 -15.30
C LYS A 9 3.15 2.41 -14.77
N GLY A 10 4.01 3.23 -14.17
CA GLY A 10 3.68 4.63 -13.83
C GLY A 10 3.12 4.84 -12.43
N PHE A 11 2.98 3.81 -11.60
CA PHE A 11 2.69 3.99 -10.19
C PHE A 11 3.84 4.73 -9.48
N ARG A 12 3.48 5.74 -8.67
CA ARG A 12 4.42 6.56 -7.89
C ARG A 12 3.75 6.94 -6.57
N GLY A 13 4.54 6.98 -5.50
CA GLY A 13 4.06 7.37 -4.18
C GLY A 13 3.37 6.23 -3.43
N TYR A 14 2.23 6.54 -2.79
CA TYR A 14 1.50 5.60 -1.93
C TYR A 14 0.52 4.74 -2.73
N LEU A 15 0.54 3.41 -2.48
CA LEU A 15 -0.46 2.48 -3.00
C LEU A 15 -1.06 1.66 -1.86
N GLY A 16 -2.39 1.66 -1.76
CA GLY A 16 -3.11 0.66 -0.99
C GLY A 16 -3.19 -0.65 -1.78
N ILE A 17 -2.85 -1.78 -1.16
CA ILE A 17 -2.94 -3.11 -1.78
C ILE A 17 -3.78 -3.99 -0.88
N ASP A 18 -4.98 -4.33 -1.33
CA ASP A 18 -5.88 -5.17 -0.57
C ASP A 18 -5.72 -6.63 -1.01
N VAL A 19 -5.44 -7.49 -0.03
CA VAL A 19 -5.21 -8.91 -0.26
C VAL A 19 -6.05 -9.75 0.69
N VAL A 20 -6.45 -10.92 0.22
CA VAL A 20 -7.01 -11.99 1.07
C VAL A 20 -5.95 -13.08 1.22
N LEU A 21 -5.61 -13.39 2.47
CA LEU A 21 -4.68 -14.47 2.79
C LEU A 21 -5.42 -15.81 2.81
N ALA A 22 -4.88 -16.79 2.09
CA ALA A 22 -5.24 -18.20 2.19
C ALA A 22 -4.01 -18.99 2.67
N LYS A 23 -4.19 -20.30 2.97
CA LYS A 23 -3.16 -21.17 3.58
C LYS A 23 -1.72 -20.85 3.15
N ASP A 24 -1.44 -20.89 1.84
CA ASP A 24 -0.08 -20.77 1.33
C ASP A 24 0.09 -19.61 0.33
N LYS A 25 -0.90 -18.74 0.19
CA LYS A 25 -0.85 -17.62 -0.79
C LYS A 25 -1.71 -16.43 -0.41
N ALA A 26 -1.30 -15.27 -0.89
CA ALA A 26 -2.10 -14.05 -0.89
C ALA A 26 -2.76 -13.86 -2.25
N TYR A 27 -4.06 -13.57 -2.24
CA TYR A 27 -4.82 -13.19 -3.43
C TYR A 27 -4.95 -11.67 -3.48
N LEU A 28 -4.53 -11.06 -4.59
CA LEU A 28 -4.75 -9.65 -4.86
C LEU A 28 -6.23 -9.42 -5.17
N ILE A 29 -6.87 -8.51 -4.44
CA ILE A 29 -8.26 -8.11 -4.67
C ILE A 29 -8.32 -6.74 -5.35
N GLU A 30 -7.58 -5.77 -4.81
CA GLU A 30 -7.67 -4.38 -5.24
C GLU A 30 -6.30 -3.67 -5.12
N ILE A 31 -6.04 -2.78 -6.08
CA ILE A 31 -4.94 -1.80 -6.01
C ILE A 31 -5.58 -0.42 -5.98
N ASN A 32 -5.32 0.33 -4.92
CA ASN A 32 -5.75 1.71 -4.73
C ASN A 32 -4.57 2.66 -4.98
N PRO A 33 -4.44 3.27 -6.18
CA PRO A 33 -3.40 4.25 -6.50
C PRO A 33 -3.71 5.63 -5.89
N ARG A 34 -4.13 5.65 -4.63
CA ARG A 34 -4.47 6.81 -3.80
C ARG A 34 -4.32 6.45 -2.33
N LEU A 35 -4.42 7.44 -1.44
CA LEU A 35 -4.49 7.18 -0.01
C LEU A 35 -5.72 6.34 0.35
N THR A 36 -5.53 5.41 1.29
CA THR A 36 -6.56 4.56 1.90
C THR A 36 -6.66 4.87 3.39
N THR A 37 -7.77 4.51 4.03
CA THR A 37 -8.01 4.80 5.46
C THR A 37 -6.94 4.21 6.38
N SER A 38 -6.28 3.13 5.99
CA SER A 38 -5.11 2.59 6.70
C SER A 38 -3.99 3.61 6.94
N TYR A 39 -3.89 4.65 6.11
CA TYR A 39 -2.97 5.78 6.30
C TYR A 39 -3.14 6.46 7.67
N VAL A 40 -4.38 6.73 8.10
CA VAL A 40 -4.61 7.40 9.39
C VAL A 40 -4.31 6.46 10.57
N GLY A 41 -4.49 5.15 10.38
CA GLY A 41 -4.06 4.14 11.35
C GLY A 41 -2.55 4.09 11.49
N LEU A 42 -1.83 4.03 10.36
CA LEU A 42 -0.38 4.04 10.31
C LEU A 42 0.18 5.29 10.99
N ARG A 43 -0.34 6.48 10.66
CA ARG A 43 0.07 7.76 11.25
C ARG A 43 -0.01 7.76 12.78
N LYS A 44 -0.95 7.03 13.39
CA LYS A 44 -1.10 6.97 14.86
C LYS A 44 -0.04 6.09 15.53
N VAL A 45 0.55 5.15 14.81
CA VAL A 45 1.46 4.14 15.39
C VAL A 45 2.93 4.37 15.04
N ILE A 46 3.23 5.09 13.96
CA ILE A 46 4.61 5.43 13.58
C ILE A 46 5.01 6.82 14.10
N GLY A 47 6.31 7.00 14.38
CA GLY A 47 6.88 8.22 14.97
C GLY A 47 7.07 9.40 14.01
N TYR A 48 6.64 9.28 12.75
CA TYR A 48 6.79 10.33 11.73
C TYR A 48 5.54 10.41 10.84
N ASN A 49 5.42 11.45 10.03
CA ASN A 49 4.33 11.54 9.06
C ASN A 49 4.62 10.58 7.89
N PRO A 50 3.77 9.58 7.57
CA PRO A 50 4.04 8.63 6.49
C PRO A 50 4.37 9.29 5.14
N ALA A 51 3.84 10.49 4.87
CA ALA A 51 4.17 11.27 3.68
C ALA A 51 5.66 11.63 3.57
N GLN A 52 6.38 11.79 4.68
CA GLN A 52 7.82 12.09 4.67
C GLN A 52 8.61 10.95 4.02
N ALA A 53 8.28 9.70 4.33
CA ALA A 53 8.92 8.53 3.72
C ALA A 53 8.58 8.30 2.23
N ILE A 54 7.75 9.16 1.63
CA ILE A 54 7.34 9.10 0.22
C ILE A 54 7.92 10.26 -0.59
N ILE A 55 8.06 11.44 0.03
CA ILE A 55 8.44 12.69 -0.62
C ILE A 55 9.97 12.92 -0.57
N GLU A 56 10.66 12.36 0.42
CA GLU A 56 12.13 12.32 0.49
C GLU A 56 12.72 11.38 -0.57
#